data_AF-A0A0B1TPU5-F1
#
_entry.id   AF-A0A0B1TPU5-F1
#
_cell.length_a   1.000
_cell.length_b   1.000
_cell.length_c   1.000
_cell.angle_alpha   90.00
_cell.angle_beta   90.00
_cell.angle_gamma   90.00
#
_symmetry.space_group_name_H-M   'P 1'
#
loop_
_entity.id
_entity.type
_entity.pdbx_description
1 polymer ?
#
loop_
_entity_poly.entity_id
_entity_poly.type
_entity_poly.pdbx_seq_one_letter_code
_entity_poly.pdbx_strand_id
1 'polypeptide(L)'
;MDQNAGKSPAWFQTCFNLNTELPQFVSHYLQRKASGLDNTWIIKPWNLARGLDMHVSNDLHQIIRLIESGPKIACKYIEHPVLFHRSDSNCMVKFDLRYIIFVNDVRPLSVYTYNKFWIRFAVNQFSLDRLDDIDTHFTVFNYGNDEKILQSLFYSYDPPLGIAKNVQSRAMYGADIMLKWTDTGKHHYQNPTERLD
;
A
#
# COMPACT_ATOMS: atom_id res chain seq x y z
N MET A 1 4.88 31.64 -1.72
CA MET A 1 5.58 31.01 -0.58
C MET A 1 4.50 30.47 0.34
N ASP A 2 4.25 29.16 0.30
CA ASP A 2 3.19 28.53 1.10
C ASP A 2 3.64 28.31 2.54
N GLN A 3 2.83 28.76 3.49
CA GLN A 3 3.11 28.78 4.94
C GLN A 3 2.77 27.45 5.66
N ASN A 4 2.79 26.31 4.97
CA ASN A 4 2.43 25.01 5.55
C ASN A 4 3.50 23.93 5.27
N ALA A 5 4.75 24.15 5.69
CA ALA A 5 5.74 23.09 5.80
C ALA A 5 5.50 22.26 7.09
N GLY A 6 4.29 21.74 7.26
CA GLY A 6 3.97 20.80 8.34
C GLY A 6 4.62 19.45 8.04
N LYS A 7 5.29 18.84 9.03
CA LYS A 7 5.75 17.45 8.92
C LYS A 7 4.55 16.57 8.56
N SER A 8 4.70 15.72 7.54
CA SER A 8 3.67 14.75 7.16
C SER A 8 3.25 13.93 8.39
N PRO A 9 1.95 13.54 8.49
CA PRO A 9 1.50 12.71 9.60
C PRO A 9 2.29 11.41 9.69
N ALA A 10 2.56 10.93 10.91
CA ALA A 10 3.37 9.73 11.13
C ALA A 10 2.81 8.45 10.47
N TRP A 11 1.50 8.43 10.20
CA TRP A 11 0.81 7.34 9.50
C TRP A 11 0.95 7.39 7.98
N PHE A 12 1.40 8.51 7.40
CA PHE A 12 1.60 8.66 5.97
C PHE A 12 3.04 8.31 5.60
N GLN A 13 3.23 7.47 4.58
CA GLN A 13 4.57 7.11 4.12
C GLN A 13 5.24 8.28 3.41
N THR A 14 6.56 8.41 3.58
CA THR A 14 7.35 9.35 2.78
C THR A 14 7.19 9.01 1.31
N CYS A 15 6.72 9.96 0.51
CA CYS A 15 6.57 9.79 -0.92
C CYS A 15 7.17 10.98 -1.66
N PHE A 16 7.65 10.74 -2.88
CA PHE A 16 8.17 11.74 -3.79
C PHE A 16 7.51 11.58 -5.16
N ASN A 17 7.08 12.69 -5.75
CA ASN A 17 6.66 12.74 -7.14
C ASN A 17 7.91 12.70 -8.03
N LEU A 18 8.20 11.57 -8.67
CA LEU A 18 9.44 11.40 -9.43
C LEU A 18 9.54 12.28 -10.68
N ASN A 19 8.45 12.94 -11.11
CA ASN A 19 8.48 13.88 -12.22
C ASN A 19 8.95 15.27 -11.81
N THR A 20 8.73 15.65 -10.55
CA THR A 20 8.98 17.01 -10.05
C THR A 20 9.99 17.05 -8.91
N GLU A 21 10.20 15.91 -8.24
CA GLU A 21 10.99 15.77 -7.02
C GLU A 21 12.09 14.70 -7.15
N LEU A 22 12.49 14.33 -8.37
CA LEU A 22 13.56 13.34 -8.58
C LEU A 22 14.87 13.71 -7.86
N PRO A 23 15.39 14.96 -7.92
CA PRO A 23 16.60 15.32 -7.18
C PRO A 23 16.46 15.16 -5.66
N GLN A 24 15.30 15.49 -5.10
CA GLN A 24 14.97 15.37 -3.69
C GLN A 24 14.91 13.90 -3.27
N PHE A 25 14.28 13.06 -4.10
CA PHE A 25 14.26 11.61 -3.91
C PHE A 25 15.67 11.02 -3.91
N VAL A 26 16.50 11.36 -4.92
CA VAL A 26 17.88 10.87 -5.03
C VAL A 26 18.70 11.30 -3.81
N SER A 27 18.61 12.57 -3.41
CA SER A 27 19.30 13.08 -2.22
C SER A 27 18.89 12.30 -0.96
N HIS A 28 17.58 12.11 -0.75
CA HIS A 28 17.05 11.36 0.39
C HIS A 28 17.49 9.90 0.37
N TYR A 29 17.43 9.24 -0.79
CA TYR A 29 17.88 7.86 -0.98
C TYR A 29 19.36 7.70 -0.61
N LEU A 30 20.23 8.60 -1.10
CA LEU A 30 21.67 8.57 -0.81
C LEU A 30 21.97 8.82 0.66
N GLN A 31 21.26 9.73 1.31
CA GLN A 31 21.36 9.96 2.76
C GLN A 31 20.99 8.71 3.56
N ARG A 32 19.85 8.07 3.24
CA ARG A 32 19.43 6.82 3.87
C ARG A 32 20.47 5.72 3.69
N LYS A 33 21.02 5.59 2.47
CA LYS A 33 22.07 4.61 2.16
C LYS A 33 23.33 4.86 2.99
N ALA A 34 23.78 6.12 3.10
CA ALA A 34 24.93 6.50 3.92
C ALA A 34 24.68 6.24 5.42
N SER A 35 23.43 6.37 5.88
CA SER A 35 23.03 6.06 7.26
C SER A 35 22.73 4.58 7.51
N GLY A 36 22.94 3.69 6.52
CA GLY A 36 22.68 2.25 6.68
C GLY A 36 21.20 1.90 6.87
N LEU A 37 20.28 2.75 6.43
CA LEU A 37 18.83 2.54 6.53
C LEU A 37 18.29 1.76 5.33
N ASP A 38 17.15 1.07 5.52
CA ASP A 38 16.43 0.42 4.41
C ASP A 38 16.07 1.44 3.31
N ASN A 39 16.16 1.00 2.07
CA ASN A 39 15.90 1.81 0.89
C ASN A 39 14.98 1.07 -0.09
N THR A 40 14.02 0.31 0.43
CA THR A 40 13.00 -0.34 -0.38
C THR A 40 11.83 0.63 -0.61
N TRP A 41 11.47 0.83 -1.88
CA TRP A 41 10.43 1.76 -2.32
C TRP A 41 9.41 1.04 -3.18
N ILE A 42 8.16 1.50 -3.13
CA ILE A 42 7.13 1.13 -4.11
C ILE A 42 6.88 2.30 -5.04
N ILE A 43 7.01 2.03 -6.34
CA ILE A 43 6.91 3.00 -7.42
C ILE A 43 5.55 2.77 -8.07
N LYS A 44 4.72 3.81 -8.12
CA LYS A 44 3.35 3.74 -8.60
C LYS A 44 3.10 4.77 -9.70
N PRO A 45 2.44 4.40 -10.80
CA PRO A 45 1.96 5.36 -11.80
C PRO A 45 0.77 6.16 -11.26
N TRP A 46 0.62 7.38 -11.76
CA TRP A 46 -0.47 8.26 -11.31
C TRP A 46 -1.85 7.72 -11.68
N ASN A 47 -1.98 7.18 -12.90
CA ASN A 47 -3.27 6.95 -13.54
C ASN A 47 -3.48 5.49 -14.01
N LEU A 48 -2.71 4.54 -13.48
CA LEU A 48 -2.97 3.11 -13.72
C LEU A 48 -3.50 2.44 -12.45
N ALA A 49 -4.16 1.30 -12.65
CA ALA A 49 -4.82 0.54 -11.60
C ALA A 49 -4.41 -0.94 -11.68
N ARG A 50 -4.87 -1.74 -10.71
CA ARG A 50 -4.68 -3.20 -10.67
C ARG A 50 -3.21 -3.66 -10.65
N GLY A 51 -2.31 -2.86 -10.07
CA GLY A 51 -0.88 -3.20 -10.00
C GLY A 51 -0.11 -2.96 -11.31
N LEU A 52 -0.75 -2.46 -12.36
CA LEU A 52 -0.09 -2.20 -13.64
C LEU A 52 1.01 -1.15 -13.48
N ASP A 53 2.19 -1.48 -13.98
CA ASP A 53 3.40 -0.64 -13.92
C ASP A 53 3.78 -0.18 -12.50
N MET A 54 3.38 -0.97 -11.48
CA MET A 54 3.85 -0.82 -10.12
C MET A 54 5.06 -1.70 -9.88
N HIS A 55 6.08 -1.15 -9.23
CA HIS A 55 7.33 -1.87 -8.96
C HIS A 55 7.72 -1.70 -7.50
N VAL A 56 8.20 -2.76 -6.87
CA VAL A 56 8.93 -2.65 -5.60
C VAL A 56 10.41 -2.77 -5.94
N SER A 57 11.21 -1.82 -5.48
CA SER A 57 12.63 -1.79 -5.79
C SER A 57 13.43 -1.12 -4.70
N ASN A 58 14.64 -1.62 -4.49
CA ASN A 58 15.67 -0.97 -3.70
C ASN A 58 16.86 -0.50 -4.56
N ASP A 59 16.79 -0.61 -5.89
CA ASP A 59 17.85 -0.17 -6.82
C ASP A 59 17.54 1.23 -7.36
N LEU A 60 18.37 2.20 -6.98
CA LEU A 60 18.22 3.58 -7.44
C LEU A 60 18.26 3.71 -8.97
N HIS A 61 19.10 2.94 -9.67
CA HIS A 61 19.22 3.03 -11.12
C HIS A 61 17.95 2.55 -11.81
N GLN A 62 17.38 1.43 -11.35
CA GLN A 62 16.08 0.96 -11.82
C GLN A 62 15.00 2.03 -11.59
N ILE A 63 14.92 2.59 -10.38
CA ILE A 63 13.90 3.59 -10.02
C ILE A 63 13.98 4.83 -10.90
N ILE A 64 15.18 5.34 -11.17
CA ILE A 64 15.38 6.48 -12.06
C ILE A 64 14.87 6.15 -13.46
N ARG A 65 15.15 4.96 -14.00
CA ARG A 65 14.68 4.57 -15.33
C ARG A 65 13.17 4.39 -15.43
N LEU A 66 12.48 4.01 -14.34
CA LEU A 66 11.02 3.86 -14.34
C LEU A 66 10.26 5.17 -14.64
N ILE A 67 10.92 6.33 -14.56
CA ILE A 67 10.30 7.61 -14.94
C ILE A 67 10.15 7.75 -16.46
N GLU A 68 10.94 6.99 -17.24
CA GLU A 68 10.91 7.01 -18.71
C GLU A 68 9.57 6.46 -19.25
N SER A 69 8.89 5.60 -18.49
CA SER A 69 7.56 5.06 -18.84
C SER A 69 6.40 5.96 -18.42
N GLY A 70 6.68 7.20 -18.02
CA GLY A 70 5.68 8.21 -17.68
C GLY A 70 5.56 8.47 -16.18
N PRO A 71 4.59 9.29 -15.76
CA PRO A 71 4.62 9.88 -14.42
C PRO A 71 4.46 8.91 -13.26
N LYS A 72 5.35 9.00 -12.27
CA LYS A 72 5.45 8.07 -11.12
C LYS A 72 5.56 8.77 -9.77
N ILE A 73 5.16 8.06 -8.72
CA ILE A 73 5.41 8.40 -7.32
C ILE A 73 6.22 7.26 -6.71
N ALA A 74 7.31 7.57 -6.01
CA ALA A 74 8.02 6.62 -5.15
C ALA A 74 7.57 6.83 -3.71
N CYS A 75 7.03 5.80 -3.07
CA CYS A 75 6.66 5.81 -1.66
C CYS A 75 7.51 4.81 -0.88
N LYS A 76 7.92 5.16 0.34
CA LYS A 76 8.67 4.26 1.21
C LYS A 76 7.86 2.97 1.40
N TYR A 77 8.47 1.85 1.05
CA TYR A 77 7.82 0.55 1.21
C TYR A 77 7.79 0.18 2.69
N ILE A 78 6.73 -0.50 3.12
CA ILE A 78 6.62 -1.05 4.47
C ILE A 78 7.32 -2.41 4.47
N GLU A 79 8.53 -2.42 5.01
CA GLU A 79 9.43 -3.58 5.12
C GLU A 79 9.02 -4.57 6.23
N HIS A 80 8.29 -4.10 7.24
CA HIS A 80 7.82 -4.90 8.38
C HIS A 80 6.29 -4.78 8.55
N PRO A 81 5.49 -5.23 7.56
CA PRO A 81 4.05 -5.22 7.69
C PRO A 81 3.60 -6.23 8.76
N VAL A 82 2.43 -6.00 9.35
CA VAL A 82 1.73 -7.07 10.06
C VAL A 82 1.35 -8.13 9.04
N LEU A 83 1.61 -9.39 9.36
CA LEU A 83 1.32 -10.53 8.49
C LEU A 83 0.14 -11.32 9.03
N PHE A 84 -0.60 -11.95 8.12
CA PHE A 84 -1.71 -12.83 8.45
C PHE A 84 -1.33 -14.28 8.16
N HIS A 85 -1.60 -15.19 9.11
CA HIS A 85 -1.42 -16.62 8.89
C HIS A 85 -2.58 -17.17 8.07
N ARG A 86 -2.27 -17.65 6.86
CA ARG A 86 -3.21 -18.35 6.00
C ARG A 86 -3.17 -19.83 6.31
N SER A 87 -4.27 -20.37 6.84
CA SER A 87 -4.36 -21.79 7.20
C SER A 87 -4.34 -22.73 5.98
N ASP A 88 -4.80 -22.25 4.83
CA ASP A 88 -4.89 -23.00 3.58
C ASP A 88 -3.50 -23.24 2.94
N SER A 89 -2.64 -22.23 2.95
CA SER A 89 -1.26 -22.34 2.44
C SER A 89 -0.21 -22.57 3.55
N ASN A 90 -0.61 -22.45 4.81
CA ASN A 90 0.26 -22.41 5.99
C ASN A 90 1.37 -21.34 5.88
N CYS A 91 1.07 -20.20 5.25
CA CYS A 91 2.01 -19.10 5.04
C CYS A 91 1.62 -17.85 5.81
N MET A 92 2.64 -17.05 6.20
CA MET A 92 2.44 -15.69 6.68
C MET A 92 2.42 -14.73 5.48
N VAL A 93 1.27 -14.16 5.18
CA VAL A 93 1.08 -13.32 3.98
C VAL A 93 0.86 -11.86 4.35
N LYS A 94 1.25 -10.97 3.43
CA LYS A 94 0.93 -9.55 3.51
C LYS A 94 -0.56 -9.33 3.28
N PHE A 95 -1.14 -8.31 3.90
CA PHE A 95 -2.51 -7.89 3.63
C PHE A 95 -2.69 -6.37 3.77
N ASP A 96 -3.80 -5.86 3.26
CA ASP A 96 -4.27 -4.51 3.52
C ASP A 96 -5.76 -4.48 3.85
N LEU A 97 -6.18 -3.38 4.47
CA LEU A 97 -7.56 -3.11 4.86
C LEU A 97 -8.12 -2.01 3.97
N ARG A 98 -9.15 -2.36 3.19
CA ARG A 98 -9.91 -1.43 2.37
C ARG A 98 -11.14 -0.95 3.15
N TYR A 99 -11.07 0.28 3.63
CA TYR A 99 -12.24 0.99 4.16
C TYR A 99 -13.02 1.63 3.03
N ILE A 100 -14.35 1.57 3.12
CA ILE A 100 -15.23 2.31 2.22
C ILE A 100 -15.56 3.64 2.87
N ILE A 101 -15.23 4.72 2.18
CA ILE A 101 -15.49 6.09 2.62
C ILE A 101 -16.50 6.71 1.68
N PHE A 102 -17.64 7.15 2.22
CA PHE A 102 -18.65 7.89 1.50
C PHE A 102 -18.52 9.38 1.81
N VAL A 103 -18.20 10.18 0.80
CA VAL A 103 -18.19 11.64 0.90
C VAL A 103 -19.51 12.13 0.34
N ASN A 104 -20.35 12.67 1.22
CA ASN A 104 -21.72 13.11 0.95
C ASN A 104 -21.85 14.61 0.74
N ASP A 105 -20.92 15.38 1.30
CA ASP A 105 -20.76 16.79 0.99
C ASP A 105 -19.31 17.13 1.31
N VAL A 106 -18.88 18.24 0.79
CA VAL A 106 -17.52 18.74 0.84
C VAL A 106 -17.47 20.20 1.28
N ARG A 107 -18.64 20.86 1.37
CA ARG A 107 -18.88 22.20 1.91
C ARG A 107 -20.33 22.31 2.46
N PRO A 108 -20.58 21.99 3.74
CA PRO A 108 -19.61 21.51 4.74
C PRO A 108 -19.14 20.08 4.41
N LEU A 109 -17.93 19.70 4.86
CA LEU A 109 -17.43 18.35 4.65
C LEU A 109 -18.27 17.35 5.47
N SER A 110 -18.96 16.45 4.78
CA SER A 110 -19.73 15.35 5.36
C SER A 110 -19.19 14.03 4.83
N VAL A 111 -18.58 13.24 5.71
CA VAL A 111 -17.95 11.96 5.36
C VAL A 111 -18.44 10.87 6.30
N TYR A 112 -18.71 9.70 5.76
CA TYR A 112 -19.10 8.50 6.49
C TYR A 112 -18.14 7.37 6.14
N THR A 113 -17.71 6.62 7.14
CA THR A 113 -17.01 5.35 6.94
C THR A 113 -18.01 4.22 7.05
N TYR A 114 -18.00 3.30 6.10
CA TYR A 114 -18.78 2.08 6.24
C TYR A 114 -18.27 1.27 7.43
N ASN A 115 -19.17 0.64 8.18
CA ASN A 115 -18.84 -0.14 9.38
C ASN A 115 -18.18 -1.49 9.05
N LYS A 116 -18.11 -1.85 7.77
CA LYS A 116 -17.42 -3.03 7.26
C LYS A 116 -16.30 -2.59 6.33
N PHE A 117 -15.17 -3.28 6.43
CA PHE A 117 -14.01 -3.11 5.54
C PHE A 117 -13.69 -4.45 4.90
N TRP A 118 -12.99 -4.43 3.77
CA TRP A 118 -12.49 -5.65 3.12
C TRP A 118 -11.03 -5.86 3.47
N ILE A 119 -10.69 -7.11 3.81
CA ILE A 119 -9.29 -7.52 3.94
C ILE A 119 -8.86 -8.07 2.59
N ARG A 120 -7.68 -7.66 2.12
CA ARG A 120 -7.11 -8.12 0.86
C ARG A 120 -5.76 -8.74 1.12
N PHE A 121 -5.65 -10.04 0.83
CA PHE A 121 -4.44 -10.82 1.08
C PHE A 121 -3.55 -10.86 -0.16
N ALA A 122 -2.24 -10.92 0.08
CA ALA A 122 -1.27 -11.42 -0.89
C ALA A 122 -1.40 -12.95 -0.98
N VAL A 123 -0.81 -13.52 -2.03
CA VAL A 123 -0.89 -14.95 -2.31
C VAL A 123 0.26 -15.68 -1.62
N ASN A 124 1.47 -15.17 -1.78
CA ASN A 124 2.69 -15.83 -1.35
C ASN A 124 3.11 -15.40 0.06
N GLN A 125 3.97 -16.22 0.68
CA GLN A 125 4.63 -15.88 1.93
C GLN A 125 5.41 -14.58 1.77
N PHE A 126 5.22 -13.65 2.71
CA PHE A 126 5.92 -12.37 2.66
C PHE A 126 7.43 -12.57 2.86
N SER A 127 8.21 -12.11 1.89
CA SER A 127 9.65 -11.95 1.97
C SER A 127 10.08 -10.72 1.18
N LEU A 128 11.25 -10.14 1.50
CA LEU A 128 11.89 -9.07 0.73
C LEU A 128 12.96 -9.58 -0.23
N ASP A 129 13.18 -10.89 -0.30
CA ASP A 129 14.24 -11.49 -1.13
C ASP A 129 13.99 -11.33 -2.64
N ARG A 130 12.71 -11.26 -3.04
CA ARG A 130 12.27 -11.16 -4.43
C ARG A 130 11.28 -10.01 -4.63
N LEU A 131 11.81 -8.80 -4.80
CA LEU A 131 11.01 -7.58 -4.94
C LEU A 131 10.16 -7.52 -6.22
N ASP A 132 10.48 -8.36 -7.21
CA ASP A 132 9.74 -8.53 -8.46
C ASP A 132 8.51 -9.44 -8.31
N ASP A 133 8.37 -10.17 -7.19
CA ASP A 133 7.25 -11.08 -6.97
C ASP A 133 5.97 -10.32 -6.57
N ILE A 134 5.15 -10.06 -7.59
CA ILE A 134 3.85 -9.40 -7.45
C ILE A 134 2.95 -10.16 -6.46
N ASP A 135 2.97 -11.50 -6.48
CA ASP A 135 2.11 -12.36 -5.65
C ASP A 135 2.47 -12.29 -4.16
N THR A 136 3.70 -11.87 -3.84
CA THR A 136 4.19 -11.59 -2.49
C THR A 136 3.86 -10.15 -2.05
N HIS A 137 3.99 -9.19 -2.96
CA HIS A 137 4.01 -7.77 -2.59
C HIS A 137 2.71 -7.02 -2.79
N PHE A 138 1.85 -7.47 -3.71
CA PHE A 138 0.56 -6.84 -3.98
C PHE A 138 -0.59 -7.69 -3.43
N THR A 139 -1.70 -7.02 -3.20
CA THR A 139 -2.92 -7.58 -2.57
C THR A 139 -4.14 -7.38 -3.48
N VAL A 140 -3.88 -7.08 -4.76
CA VAL A 140 -4.89 -6.65 -5.73
C VAL A 140 -5.51 -7.83 -6.51
N PHE A 141 -5.18 -9.06 -6.15
CA PHE A 141 -5.50 -10.28 -6.90
C PHE A 141 -6.96 -10.74 -6.85
N ASN A 142 -7.81 -10.05 -6.09
CA ASN A 142 -9.18 -10.46 -5.78
C ASN A 142 -10.20 -10.30 -6.93
N TYR A 143 -9.78 -10.22 -8.20
CA TYR A 143 -10.69 -9.94 -9.32
C TYR A 143 -10.80 -11.03 -10.38
N GLY A 144 -10.15 -12.20 -10.23
CA GLY A 144 -10.15 -13.18 -11.32
C GLY A 144 -9.96 -14.66 -10.99
N ASN A 145 -9.75 -15.05 -9.72
CA ASN A 145 -9.67 -16.47 -9.37
C ASN A 145 -10.21 -16.72 -7.96
N ASP A 146 -11.44 -17.21 -7.88
CA ASP A 146 -12.21 -17.41 -6.64
C ASP A 146 -11.51 -18.35 -5.65
N GLU A 147 -10.66 -19.26 -6.13
CA GLU A 147 -9.91 -20.20 -5.28
C GLU A 147 -8.85 -19.52 -4.41
N LYS A 148 -8.37 -18.32 -4.78
CA LYS A 148 -7.38 -17.56 -3.99
C LYS A 148 -8.03 -16.55 -3.04
N ILE A 149 -9.36 -16.45 -3.04
CA ILE A 149 -10.13 -15.43 -2.34
C ILE A 149 -10.52 -15.90 -0.94
N LEU A 150 -9.78 -15.46 0.09
CA LEU A 150 -10.30 -15.38 1.46
C LEU A 150 -10.99 -14.01 1.65
N GLN A 151 -12.10 -13.78 0.94
CA GLN A 151 -12.98 -12.65 1.24
C GLN A 151 -14.04 -13.11 2.24
N SER A 152 -13.96 -12.64 3.47
CA SER A 152 -15.19 -12.42 4.24
C SER A 152 -15.71 -11.02 3.89
N LEU A 153 -16.67 -10.89 2.98
CA LEU A 153 -17.88 -10.06 3.17
C LEU A 153 -18.83 -10.05 1.96
N PHE A 154 -20.13 -10.11 2.28
CA PHE A 154 -21.30 -10.27 1.41
C PHE A 154 -21.51 -9.19 0.33
N TYR A 155 -21.71 -9.69 -0.89
CA TYR A 155 -22.43 -9.21 -2.09
C TYR A 155 -22.01 -7.95 -2.88
N SER A 156 -22.45 -8.05 -4.14
CA SER A 156 -22.04 -7.50 -5.43
C SER A 156 -22.69 -6.16 -5.82
N TYR A 157 -21.88 -5.17 -6.22
CA TYR A 157 -22.29 -4.07 -7.11
C TYR A 157 -21.08 -3.47 -7.85
N ASP A 158 -21.34 -2.84 -9.00
CA ASP A 158 -20.32 -2.24 -9.87
C ASP A 158 -19.62 -1.02 -9.22
N PRO A 159 -18.27 -0.89 -9.37
CA PRO A 159 -17.49 0.18 -8.77
C PRO A 159 -17.48 1.47 -9.61
N PRO A 160 -17.50 2.68 -9.00
CA PRO A 160 -17.21 3.91 -9.72
C PRO A 160 -15.69 4.09 -9.95
N LEU A 161 -15.31 4.45 -11.18
CA LEU A 161 -13.98 4.90 -11.58
C LEU A 161 -13.80 6.39 -11.20
N GLY A 162 -12.59 6.76 -10.75
CA GLY A 162 -12.31 8.02 -10.01
C GLY A 162 -12.53 9.33 -10.78
N ILE A 163 -12.48 10.46 -10.06
CA ILE A 163 -12.39 11.84 -10.59
C ILE A 163 -12.17 12.88 -9.46
N ALA A 164 -11.71 14.09 -9.82
CA ALA A 164 -11.67 15.28 -8.98
C ALA A 164 -13.07 15.90 -8.69
N LYS A 165 -13.21 16.45 -7.48
CA LYS A 165 -14.42 16.93 -6.78
C LYS A 165 -15.39 17.80 -7.60
N ASN A 166 -16.69 17.54 -7.38
CA ASN A 166 -17.81 18.36 -7.84
C ASN A 166 -18.81 18.67 -6.70
N VAL A 167 -19.56 19.76 -6.88
CA VAL A 167 -20.26 20.52 -5.85
C VAL A 167 -21.35 19.65 -5.21
N GLN A 168 -21.17 19.41 -3.91
CA GLN A 168 -21.98 18.56 -3.03
C GLN A 168 -21.64 17.06 -2.99
N SER A 169 -20.65 16.53 -3.72
CA SER A 169 -20.12 15.14 -3.64
C SER A 169 -21.06 14.02 -3.15
N ARG A 170 -21.43 13.07 -4.02
CA ARG A 170 -21.81 11.71 -3.59
C ARG A 170 -20.91 10.70 -4.28
N ALA A 171 -19.75 10.46 -3.66
CA ALA A 171 -18.73 9.56 -4.17
C ALA A 171 -18.34 8.54 -3.10
N MET A 172 -18.13 7.30 -3.55
CA MET A 172 -17.61 6.21 -2.74
C MET A 172 -16.13 6.02 -3.05
N TYR A 173 -15.31 6.00 -2.00
CA TYR A 173 -13.86 5.86 -2.08
C TYR A 173 -13.41 4.61 -1.36
N GLY A 174 -12.37 3.98 -1.89
CA GLY A 174 -11.62 2.96 -1.17
C GLY A 174 -10.37 3.55 -0.53
N ALA A 175 -10.31 3.55 0.80
CA ALA A 175 -9.11 3.91 1.54
C ALA A 175 -8.35 2.66 1.95
N ASP A 176 -7.10 2.55 1.51
CA ASP A 176 -6.21 1.42 1.80
C ASP A 176 -5.34 1.74 3.01
N ILE A 177 -5.43 0.90 4.03
CA ILE A 177 -4.63 0.99 5.26
C ILE A 177 -3.81 -0.27 5.40
N MET A 178 -2.53 -0.11 5.76
CA MET A 178 -1.62 -1.20 6.07
C MET A 178 -1.07 -1.02 7.47
N LEU A 179 -1.06 -2.09 8.24
CA LEU A 179 -0.48 -2.10 9.58
C LEU A 179 1.00 -2.49 9.47
N LYS A 180 1.84 -1.83 10.27
CA LYS A 180 3.25 -2.16 10.42
C LYS A 180 3.60 -2.27 11.89
N TRP A 181 4.59 -3.09 12.21
CA TRP A 181 5.17 -3.11 13.55
C TRP A 181 5.97 -1.82 13.78
N THR A 182 5.86 -1.25 14.98
CA THR A 182 6.64 -0.08 15.40
C THR A 182 8.03 -0.44 15.90
N ASP A 183 8.20 -1.70 16.27
CA ASP A 183 9.39 -2.19 16.96
C ASP A 183 10.20 -3.06 16.00
N THR A 184 11.53 -2.98 16.09
CA THR A 184 12.47 -3.79 15.29
C THR A 184 12.60 -5.23 15.81
N GLY A 185 11.72 -5.66 16.71
CA GLY A 185 11.72 -7.01 17.27
C GLY A 185 11.37 -8.04 16.20
N LYS A 186 12.03 -9.21 16.24
CA LYS A 186 11.58 -10.38 15.49
C LYS A 186 10.24 -10.82 16.07
N HIS A 187 9.14 -10.31 15.53
CA HIS A 187 7.81 -10.83 15.82
C HIS A 187 7.65 -12.16 15.11
N HIS A 188 8.18 -13.22 15.73
CA HIS A 188 7.86 -14.59 15.34
C HIS A 188 6.38 -14.81 15.62
N TYR A 189 5.62 -15.13 14.58
CA TYR A 189 4.30 -15.72 14.76
C TYR A 189 4.49 -17.02 15.55
N GLN A 190 4.05 -17.04 16.80
CA GLN A 190 3.91 -18.27 17.58
C GLN A 190 2.57 -18.88 17.20
N ASN A 191 2.58 -20.14 16.78
CA ASN A 191 1.37 -20.87 16.44
C ASN A 191 0.45 -20.89 17.67
N PRO A 192 -0.84 -20.50 17.56
CA PRO A 192 -1.77 -20.53 18.69
C PRO A 192 -1.94 -21.92 19.33
N THR A 193 -1.61 -22.99 18.61
CA THR A 193 -1.62 -24.38 19.08
C THR A 193 -0.49 -24.72 20.06
N GLU A 194 0.55 -23.90 20.20
CA GLU A 194 1.64 -24.12 21.17
C GLU A 194 1.36 -23.51 22.56
N ARG A 195 0.14 -22.98 22.81
CA ARG A 195 -0.28 -22.42 24.10
C ARG A 195 -1.22 -23.33 24.91
N LEU A 196 -1.40 -24.57 24.48
CA LEU A 196 -2.22 -25.56 25.18
C LEU A 196 -1.35 -26.75 25.59
N ASP A 197 -0.37 -26.50 26.46
CA ASP A 197 0.29 -27.49 27.32
C ASP A 197 0.55 -26.87 28.70
#